data_AF-A0A838U9I5-F1
#
_entry.id   AF-A0A838U9I5-F1
#
_cell.length_a   1.000
_cell.length_b   1.000
_cell.length_c   1.000
_cell.angle_alpha   90.00
_cell.angle_beta   90.00
_cell.angle_gamma   90.00
#
_symmetry.space_group_name_H-M   'P 1'
#
loop_
_entity.id
_entity.type
_entity.pdbx_description
1 polymer ?
#
loop_
_entity_poly.entity_id
_entity_poly.type
_entity_poly.pdbx_seq_one_letter_code
_entity_poly.pdbx_strand_id
1 'polypeptide(L)'
;SGYGPADLRSAYNVTGSGSSGTIVAIVDAFGYKKAESDLAVYRSTYGLPACTTANGCFTKYNQKGRKKNYPPDNTGWAQETALDLDMASAMCPGCTIILVEGNSNTFGNLAAAVNTAATKGAHVISNSYGGGESGSTTYEPSYNHPGVAVTASTGDSGYGPQFPATSNHVVAVGGTRLVTGGDARGWTETVWPGTGSGCSIFYAKPAWQTDPSCALRMEADVSAVADPATGVAVYGPTGGGGSGWLVFGGTSVSAPLVGGVYGVNGGPVTYGSDPYSHTSALYDVTSGSNGTCPFFYWCNAVVGYDGPTGLGTPNGVTAF
;
A
#
# COMPACT_ATOMS: atom_id res chain seq x y z
N SER A 1 -10.55 -11.88 14.54
CA SER A 1 -11.59 -10.90 14.16
C SER A 1 -10.90 -9.76 13.44
N GLY A 2 -10.92 -9.80 12.11
CA GLY A 2 -10.25 -8.88 11.19
C GLY A 2 -10.34 -9.55 9.82
N TYR A 3 -10.42 -8.78 8.74
CA TYR A 3 -10.56 -9.35 7.40
C TYR A 3 -9.34 -10.18 7.02
N GLY A 4 -9.58 -11.38 6.48
CA GLY A 4 -8.56 -12.26 5.93
C GLY A 4 -8.52 -12.21 4.40
N PRO A 5 -7.64 -13.00 3.75
CA PRO A 5 -7.47 -12.99 2.30
C PRO A 5 -8.76 -13.22 1.52
N ALA A 6 -9.64 -14.13 1.98
CA ALA A 6 -10.90 -14.40 1.30
C ALA A 6 -11.86 -13.19 1.32
N ASP A 7 -11.95 -12.50 2.46
CA ASP A 7 -12.77 -11.30 2.61
C ASP A 7 -12.25 -10.17 1.70
N LEU A 8 -10.94 -9.89 1.77
CA LEU A 8 -10.30 -8.82 1.00
C LEU A 8 -10.41 -9.05 -0.51
N ARG A 9 -10.12 -10.26 -0.96
CA ARG A 9 -10.22 -10.62 -2.38
C ARG A 9 -11.66 -10.61 -2.89
N SER A 10 -12.63 -10.98 -2.04
CA SER A 10 -14.06 -10.84 -2.36
C SER A 10 -14.47 -9.38 -2.46
N ALA A 11 -14.06 -8.53 -1.52
CA ALA A 11 -14.40 -7.11 -1.48
C ALA A 11 -13.89 -6.34 -2.71
N TYR A 12 -12.73 -6.74 -3.22
CA TYR A 12 -12.05 -6.10 -4.34
C TYR A 12 -12.13 -6.89 -5.65
N ASN A 13 -12.97 -7.91 -5.72
CA ASN A 13 -13.21 -8.73 -6.91
C ASN A 13 -11.92 -9.29 -7.55
N VAL A 14 -10.96 -9.70 -6.73
CA VAL A 14 -9.66 -10.24 -7.18
C VAL A 14 -9.72 -11.76 -7.22
N THR A 15 -9.75 -12.34 -8.42
CA THR A 15 -9.88 -13.79 -8.63
C THR A 15 -8.56 -14.48 -8.98
N GLY A 16 -7.62 -13.77 -9.61
CA GLY A 16 -6.29 -14.30 -9.97
C GLY A 16 -5.31 -14.35 -8.79
N SER A 17 -4.40 -15.33 -8.78
CA SER A 17 -3.40 -15.49 -7.72
C SER A 17 -2.06 -14.78 -8.01
N GLY A 18 -1.88 -14.26 -9.22
CA GLY A 18 -0.58 -13.77 -9.72
C GLY A 18 0.36 -14.91 -10.11
N SER A 19 1.64 -14.58 -10.27
CA SER A 19 2.68 -15.49 -10.77
C SER A 19 3.95 -15.38 -9.95
N SER A 20 4.67 -16.49 -9.78
CA SER A 20 5.96 -16.49 -9.09
C SER A 20 7.03 -15.67 -9.84
N GLY A 21 6.78 -15.35 -11.13
CA GLY A 21 7.60 -14.43 -11.91
C GLY A 21 7.40 -12.96 -11.57
N THR A 22 6.31 -12.61 -10.88
CA THR A 22 6.04 -11.25 -10.43
C THR A 22 6.58 -11.06 -9.01
N ILE A 23 7.45 -10.05 -8.84
CA ILE A 23 8.07 -9.73 -7.54
C ILE A 23 7.34 -8.54 -6.92
N VAL A 24 6.77 -8.75 -5.73
CA VAL A 24 6.24 -7.70 -4.86
C VAL A 24 7.27 -7.42 -3.77
N ALA A 25 7.79 -6.19 -3.74
CA ALA A 25 8.73 -5.73 -2.74
C ALA A 25 8.02 -4.94 -1.64
N ILE A 26 8.33 -5.28 -0.39
CA ILE A 26 8.01 -4.49 0.79
C ILE A 26 9.27 -3.73 1.20
N VAL A 27 9.16 -2.42 1.39
CA VAL A 27 10.25 -1.55 1.85
C VAL A 27 9.88 -0.96 3.20
N ASP A 28 10.69 -1.27 4.21
CA ASP A 28 10.44 -0.83 5.58
C ASP A 28 11.73 -0.44 6.31
N ALA A 29 11.58 0.29 7.41
CA ALA A 29 12.72 0.64 8.26
C ALA A 29 12.99 -0.40 9.35
N PHE A 30 14.25 -0.43 9.80
CA PHE A 30 14.75 -1.32 10.84
C PHE A 30 14.61 -2.81 10.49
N GLY A 31 15.01 -3.66 11.43
CA GLY A 31 15.00 -5.11 11.26
C GLY A 31 13.70 -5.74 11.73
N TYR A 32 13.34 -6.84 11.06
CA TYR A 32 12.34 -7.80 11.49
C TYR A 32 12.90 -9.21 11.37
N LYS A 33 13.52 -9.71 12.44
CA LYS A 33 14.10 -11.07 12.46
C LYS A 33 13.09 -12.19 12.21
N LYS A 34 11.83 -12.04 12.62
CA LYS A 34 10.80 -13.08 12.49
C LYS A 34 9.94 -12.98 11.23
N ALA A 35 10.27 -12.08 10.29
CA ALA A 35 9.49 -11.86 9.07
C ALA A 35 9.06 -13.15 8.37
N GLU A 36 10.00 -14.07 8.09
CA GLU A 36 9.68 -15.32 7.41
C GLU A 36 8.84 -16.29 8.26
N SER A 37 9.15 -16.42 9.57
CA SER A 37 8.43 -17.35 10.43
C SER A 37 7.00 -16.89 10.72
N ASP A 38 6.80 -15.58 10.89
CA ASP A 38 5.49 -15.01 11.18
C ASP A 38 4.62 -14.99 9.91
N LEU A 39 5.21 -14.68 8.75
CA LEU A 39 4.56 -14.83 7.44
C LEU A 39 4.10 -16.27 7.17
N ALA A 40 4.89 -17.27 7.58
CA ALA A 40 4.51 -18.68 7.44
C ALA A 40 3.28 -19.04 8.28
N VAL A 41 3.12 -18.44 9.48
CA VAL A 41 1.92 -18.64 10.30
C VAL A 41 0.70 -18.00 9.66
N TYR A 42 0.82 -16.77 9.17
CA TYR A 42 -0.26 -16.09 8.44
C TYR A 42 -0.74 -16.92 7.25
N ARG A 43 0.20 -17.28 6.36
CA ARG A 43 -0.10 -17.98 5.11
C ARG A 43 -0.69 -19.37 5.36
N SER A 44 -0.15 -20.12 6.34
CA SER A 44 -0.71 -21.44 6.69
C SER A 44 -2.11 -21.36 7.29
N THR A 45 -2.38 -20.33 8.12
CA THR A 45 -3.71 -20.13 8.72
C THR A 45 -4.80 -19.90 7.68
N TYR A 46 -4.47 -19.16 6.61
CA TYR A 46 -5.40 -18.88 5.52
C TYR A 46 -5.27 -19.82 4.31
N GLY A 47 -4.50 -20.91 4.42
CA GLY A 47 -4.36 -21.89 3.35
C GLY A 47 -3.65 -21.36 2.10
N LEU A 48 -2.84 -20.30 2.23
CA LEU A 48 -2.02 -19.76 1.14
C LEU A 48 -0.76 -20.62 0.94
N PRO A 49 -0.21 -20.74 -0.29
CA PRO A 49 1.03 -21.48 -0.54
C PRO A 49 2.17 -21.00 0.36
N ALA A 50 3.07 -21.87 0.81
CA ALA A 50 4.21 -21.43 1.63
C ALA A 50 5.07 -20.42 0.86
N CYS A 51 5.54 -19.36 1.53
CA CYS A 51 6.46 -18.39 0.95
C CYS A 51 7.72 -18.29 1.82
N THR A 52 8.79 -18.97 1.41
CA THR A 52 10.00 -19.15 2.23
C THR A 52 11.25 -18.85 1.43
N THR A 53 12.36 -18.64 2.13
CA THR A 53 13.69 -18.57 1.53
C THR A 53 14.03 -19.90 0.84
N ALA A 54 13.62 -21.03 1.43
CA ALA A 54 13.93 -22.37 0.92
C ALA A 54 13.24 -22.71 -0.41
N ASN A 55 12.00 -22.24 -0.62
CA ASN A 55 11.28 -22.46 -1.88
C ASN A 55 11.44 -21.29 -2.87
N GLY A 56 12.25 -20.28 -2.53
CA GLY A 56 12.55 -19.14 -3.38
C GLY A 56 11.46 -18.07 -3.45
N CYS A 57 10.31 -18.26 -2.77
CA CYS A 57 9.23 -17.27 -2.78
C CYS A 57 9.53 -16.05 -1.91
N PHE A 58 10.23 -16.20 -0.79
CA PHE A 58 10.59 -15.07 0.08
C PHE A 58 12.08 -14.79 0.00
N THR A 59 12.47 -13.51 -0.02
CA THR A 59 13.87 -13.13 0.21
C THR A 59 13.97 -11.81 0.95
N LYS A 60 14.82 -11.80 1.98
CA LYS A 60 15.15 -10.59 2.72
C LYS A 60 16.49 -9.96 2.32
N TYR A 61 16.53 -8.64 2.22
CA TYR A 61 17.71 -7.82 1.94
C TYR A 61 17.78 -6.65 2.94
N ASN A 62 18.98 -6.16 3.22
CA ASN A 62 19.13 -4.78 3.72
C ASN A 62 19.12 -3.77 2.56
N GLN A 63 19.06 -2.47 2.86
CA GLN A 63 19.09 -1.37 1.87
C GLN A 63 20.36 -1.28 1.00
N LYS A 64 21.32 -2.19 1.16
CA LYS A 64 22.51 -2.32 0.30
C LYS A 64 22.44 -3.57 -0.58
N GLY A 65 21.28 -4.23 -0.64
CA GLY A 65 21.02 -5.43 -1.44
C GLY A 65 21.71 -6.69 -0.93
N ARG A 66 22.10 -6.75 0.36
CA ARG A 66 22.78 -7.91 0.96
C ARG A 66 21.82 -8.73 1.82
N LYS A 67 21.89 -10.05 1.73
CA LYS A 67 21.12 -11.01 2.57
C LYS A 67 21.78 -11.25 3.94
N LYS A 68 22.35 -10.21 4.54
CA LYS A 68 23.07 -10.23 5.82
C LYS A 68 23.27 -8.80 6.35
N ASN A 69 23.70 -8.69 7.60
CA ASN A 69 23.91 -7.40 8.28
C ASN A 69 22.62 -6.56 8.20
N TYR A 70 21.52 -7.19 8.60
CA TYR A 70 20.24 -6.53 8.74
C TYR A 70 20.32 -5.50 9.87
N PRO A 71 19.55 -4.40 9.78
CA PRO A 71 19.46 -3.41 10.85
C PRO A 71 18.91 -4.02 12.16
N PRO A 72 19.10 -3.33 13.31
CA PRO A 72 18.55 -3.77 14.58
C PRO A 72 17.02 -3.88 14.54
N ASP A 73 16.46 -4.84 15.29
CA ASP A 73 15.01 -4.98 15.37
C ASP A 73 14.35 -3.75 16.02
N ASN A 74 13.18 -3.37 15.52
CA ASN A 74 12.30 -2.40 16.15
C ASN A 74 10.87 -2.96 16.17
N THR A 75 10.24 -3.07 17.34
CA THR A 75 8.94 -3.74 17.45
C THR A 75 7.82 -3.05 16.66
N GLY A 76 7.79 -1.71 16.63
CA GLY A 76 6.76 -0.98 15.88
C GLY A 76 6.89 -1.18 14.38
N TRP A 77 8.11 -1.02 13.85
CA TRP A 77 8.36 -1.29 12.44
C TRP A 77 8.25 -2.77 12.07
N ALA A 78 8.56 -3.68 12.98
CA ALA A 78 8.33 -5.10 12.74
C ALA A 78 6.84 -5.47 12.70
N GLN A 79 5.96 -4.71 13.38
CA GLN A 79 4.51 -4.82 13.23
C GLN A 79 4.06 -4.30 11.86
N GLU A 80 4.59 -3.15 11.43
CA GLU A 80 4.37 -2.58 10.09
C GLU A 80 4.78 -3.57 9.00
N THR A 81 5.98 -4.13 9.08
CA THR A 81 6.45 -5.11 8.11
C THR A 81 5.63 -6.39 8.12
N ALA A 82 5.12 -6.82 9.27
CA ALA A 82 4.21 -7.97 9.31
C ALA A 82 2.90 -7.67 8.56
N LEU A 83 2.32 -6.49 8.79
CA LEU A 83 1.12 -6.01 8.11
C LEU A 83 1.34 -5.99 6.59
N ASP A 84 2.43 -5.38 6.13
CA ASP A 84 2.74 -5.25 4.71
C ASP A 84 2.93 -6.61 4.02
N LEU A 85 3.68 -7.52 4.63
CA LEU A 85 3.90 -8.87 4.11
C LEU A 85 2.61 -9.69 4.04
N ASP A 86 1.76 -9.56 5.05
CA ASP A 86 0.48 -10.25 5.14
C ASP A 86 -0.51 -9.72 4.09
N MET A 87 -0.59 -8.40 3.89
CA MET A 87 -1.47 -7.79 2.88
C MET A 87 -1.03 -8.09 1.45
N ALA A 88 0.28 -8.02 1.16
CA ALA A 88 0.81 -8.46 -0.13
C ALA A 88 0.53 -9.96 -0.38
N SER A 89 0.67 -10.80 0.65
CA SER A 89 0.35 -12.23 0.58
C SER A 89 -1.14 -12.50 0.36
N ALA A 90 -2.00 -11.74 1.03
CA ALA A 90 -3.45 -11.86 0.93
C ALA A 90 -3.90 -11.58 -0.51
N MET A 91 -3.36 -10.54 -1.13
CA MET A 91 -3.78 -10.10 -2.45
C MET A 91 -3.08 -10.83 -3.58
N CYS A 92 -1.77 -11.10 -3.50
CA CYS A 92 -1.03 -11.86 -4.51
C CYS A 92 -0.37 -13.13 -3.93
N PRO A 93 -1.14 -14.18 -3.62
CA PRO A 93 -0.58 -15.37 -2.98
C PRO A 93 0.39 -16.16 -3.88
N GLY A 94 0.35 -15.96 -5.20
CA GLY A 94 1.26 -16.57 -6.17
C GLY A 94 2.50 -15.73 -6.48
N CYS A 95 2.59 -14.47 -6.03
CA CYS A 95 3.75 -13.62 -6.24
C CYS A 95 4.96 -14.07 -5.40
N THR A 96 6.16 -13.78 -5.90
CA THR A 96 7.39 -13.79 -5.09
C THR A 96 7.42 -12.50 -4.26
N ILE A 97 7.82 -12.59 -2.99
CA ILE A 97 7.92 -11.46 -2.08
C ILE A 97 9.39 -11.20 -1.73
N ILE A 98 9.81 -9.94 -1.84
CA ILE A 98 11.06 -9.49 -1.24
C ILE A 98 10.81 -8.46 -0.14
N LEU A 99 11.58 -8.54 0.93
CA LEU A 99 11.60 -7.52 1.98
C LEU A 99 12.94 -6.79 1.93
N VAL A 100 12.92 -5.47 1.86
CA VAL A 100 14.12 -4.62 1.90
C VAL A 100 14.10 -3.72 3.13
N GLU A 101 14.99 -4.01 4.07
CA GLU A 101 15.09 -3.31 5.36
C GLU A 101 16.06 -2.11 5.28
N GLY A 102 15.52 -0.92 5.45
CA GLY A 102 16.22 0.34 5.69
C GLY A 102 16.87 0.40 7.06
N ASN A 103 18.02 1.03 7.18
CA ASN A 103 18.76 1.12 8.45
C ASN A 103 18.04 1.96 9.50
N SER A 104 17.19 2.89 9.07
CA SER A 104 16.30 3.69 9.91
C SER A 104 15.14 4.22 9.07
N ASN A 105 14.16 4.87 9.71
CA ASN A 105 13.00 5.50 9.09
C ASN A 105 13.28 6.88 8.46
N THR A 106 14.54 7.20 8.15
CA THR A 106 14.84 8.44 7.44
C THR A 106 14.57 8.24 5.96
N PHE A 107 14.08 9.28 5.27
CA PHE A 107 13.83 9.19 3.83
C PHE A 107 15.06 8.78 3.03
N GLY A 108 16.29 9.16 3.43
CA GLY A 108 17.50 8.71 2.76
C GLY A 108 17.73 7.19 2.85
N ASN A 109 17.40 6.56 3.97
CA ASN A 109 17.54 5.11 4.12
C ASN A 109 16.41 4.34 3.45
N LEU A 110 15.18 4.85 3.52
CA LEU A 110 14.02 4.29 2.82
C LEU A 110 14.18 4.40 1.30
N ALA A 111 14.60 5.56 0.77
CA ALA A 111 14.90 5.76 -0.65
C ALA A 111 16.01 4.82 -1.16
N ALA A 112 17.04 4.54 -0.35
CA ALA A 112 18.06 3.54 -0.70
C ALA A 112 17.49 2.11 -0.75
N ALA A 113 16.52 1.79 0.11
CA ALA A 113 15.81 0.52 0.10
C ALA A 113 14.87 0.38 -1.11
N VAL A 114 14.14 1.44 -1.49
CA VAL A 114 13.32 1.49 -2.73
C VAL A 114 14.18 1.22 -3.96
N ASN A 115 15.30 1.94 -4.12
CA ASN A 115 16.24 1.68 -5.22
C ASN A 115 16.74 0.23 -5.19
N THR A 116 17.06 -0.30 -4.01
CA THR A 116 17.47 -1.70 -3.88
C THR A 116 16.38 -2.65 -4.37
N ALA A 117 15.12 -2.45 -3.98
CA ALA A 117 14.00 -3.25 -4.45
C ALA A 117 13.89 -3.24 -5.98
N ALA A 118 13.97 -2.06 -6.61
CA ALA A 118 13.98 -1.92 -8.06
C ALA A 118 15.15 -2.69 -8.71
N THR A 119 16.38 -2.57 -8.18
CA THR A 119 17.54 -3.34 -8.70
C THR A 119 17.41 -4.85 -8.51
N LYS A 120 16.51 -5.33 -7.65
CA LYS A 120 16.20 -6.76 -7.48
C LYS A 120 15.09 -7.25 -8.41
N GLY A 121 14.61 -6.41 -9.32
CA GLY A 121 13.60 -6.77 -10.32
C GLY A 121 12.18 -6.73 -9.78
N ALA A 122 11.93 -5.93 -8.74
CA ALA A 122 10.59 -5.69 -8.24
C ALA A 122 9.69 -5.19 -9.38
N HIS A 123 8.53 -5.82 -9.55
CA HIS A 123 7.46 -5.31 -10.39
C HIS A 123 6.57 -4.34 -9.59
N VAL A 124 6.47 -4.56 -8.28
CA VAL A 124 5.75 -3.71 -7.33
C VAL A 124 6.69 -3.37 -6.17
N ILE A 125 6.67 -2.12 -5.71
CA ILE A 125 7.34 -1.66 -4.48
C ILE A 125 6.32 -0.95 -3.60
N SER A 126 5.94 -1.58 -2.48
CA SER A 126 5.02 -1.00 -1.50
C SER A 126 5.76 -0.24 -0.41
N ASN A 127 5.21 0.91 -0.02
CA ASN A 127 5.76 1.82 0.97
C ASN A 127 4.66 2.30 1.92
N SER A 128 4.58 1.70 3.11
CA SER A 128 3.61 2.04 4.14
C SER A 128 4.18 3.06 5.13
N TYR A 129 4.70 4.16 4.59
CA TYR A 129 5.30 5.23 5.38
C TYR A 129 5.10 6.59 4.70
N GLY A 130 5.19 7.65 5.49
CA GLY A 130 5.10 9.01 4.98
C GLY A 130 5.57 10.07 5.95
N GLY A 131 5.71 11.29 5.44
CA GLY A 131 6.04 12.47 6.21
C GLY A 131 5.89 13.74 5.39
N GLY A 132 6.03 14.90 6.03
CA GLY A 132 5.84 16.19 5.36
C GLY A 132 6.77 16.38 4.15
N GLU A 133 6.29 17.10 3.15
CA GLU A 133 6.98 17.23 1.85
C GLU A 133 8.25 18.10 1.89
N SER A 134 8.54 18.80 2.99
CA SER A 134 9.72 19.69 3.07
C SER A 134 11.03 18.91 2.88
N GLY A 135 11.77 19.23 1.83
CA GLY A 135 13.04 18.58 1.48
C GLY A 135 12.89 17.24 0.73
N SER A 136 11.65 16.82 0.45
CA SER A 136 11.32 15.56 -0.25
C SER A 136 11.88 15.47 -1.67
N THR A 137 12.06 16.60 -2.36
CA THR A 137 12.62 16.67 -3.72
C THR A 137 14.03 16.08 -3.83
N THR A 138 14.77 15.97 -2.72
CA THR A 138 16.08 15.30 -2.68
C THR A 138 15.96 13.77 -2.83
N TYR A 139 14.85 13.19 -2.37
CA TYR A 139 14.63 11.75 -2.32
C TYR A 139 13.70 11.23 -3.42
N GLU A 140 12.84 12.09 -3.96
CA GLU A 140 11.84 11.74 -4.96
C GLU A 140 12.36 10.97 -6.18
N PRO A 141 13.57 11.26 -6.73
CA PRO A 141 14.10 10.48 -7.84
C PRO A 141 14.27 8.98 -7.55
N SER A 142 14.33 8.59 -6.27
CA SER A 142 14.41 7.17 -5.86
C SER A 142 13.08 6.43 -5.96
N TYR A 143 11.97 7.11 -6.21
CA TYR A 143 10.65 6.52 -6.44
C TYR A 143 10.31 6.46 -7.93
N ASN A 144 11.15 7.06 -8.78
CA ASN A 144 11.00 7.06 -10.22
C ASN A 144 11.59 5.80 -10.84
N HIS A 145 10.76 4.75 -10.93
CA HIS A 145 11.10 3.48 -11.54
C HIS A 145 10.12 3.16 -12.68
N PRO A 146 10.44 3.51 -13.95
CA PRO A 146 9.58 3.22 -15.09
C PRO A 146 9.22 1.73 -15.18
N GLY A 147 7.93 1.42 -15.35
CA GLY A 147 7.44 0.05 -15.44
C GLY A 147 7.32 -0.70 -14.11
N VAL A 148 7.52 -0.03 -12.97
CA VAL A 148 7.35 -0.58 -11.63
C VAL A 148 6.22 0.15 -10.92
N ALA A 149 5.27 -0.59 -10.33
CA ALA A 149 4.22 -0.01 -9.52
C ALA A 149 4.77 0.33 -8.14
N VAL A 150 5.01 1.61 -7.88
CA VAL A 150 5.43 2.08 -6.57
C VAL A 150 4.18 2.58 -5.84
N THR A 151 3.71 1.85 -4.82
CA THR A 151 2.55 2.26 -4.02
C THR A 151 3.01 2.97 -2.75
N ALA A 152 2.25 3.96 -2.30
CA ALA A 152 2.54 4.72 -1.09
C ALA A 152 1.25 5.05 -0.32
N SER A 153 1.25 4.82 0.98
CA SER A 153 0.16 5.20 1.89
C SER A 153 -0.02 6.72 1.93
N THR A 154 -1.25 7.25 1.87
CA THR A 154 -1.50 8.71 1.96
C THR A 154 -1.50 9.26 3.38
N GLY A 155 -1.44 8.39 4.40
CA GLY A 155 -1.33 8.78 5.80
C GLY A 155 -2.63 8.61 6.56
N ASP A 156 -2.53 8.82 7.87
CA ASP A 156 -3.53 8.37 8.84
C ASP A 156 -4.02 9.51 9.75
N SER A 157 -3.93 10.76 9.26
CA SER A 157 -4.20 11.98 10.04
C SER A 157 -5.09 12.99 9.33
N GLY A 158 -5.91 12.52 8.38
CA GLY A 158 -6.82 13.38 7.61
C GLY A 158 -6.07 14.25 6.58
N TYR A 159 -6.62 15.42 6.25
CA TYR A 159 -6.02 16.28 5.22
C TYR A 159 -4.63 16.81 5.61
N GLY A 160 -3.64 16.54 4.77
CA GLY A 160 -2.27 17.00 4.89
C GLY A 160 -1.37 16.27 3.89
N PRO A 161 -0.90 16.92 2.81
CA PRO A 161 -0.10 16.25 1.78
C PRO A 161 1.18 15.64 2.35
N GLN A 162 1.48 14.38 2.02
CA GLN A 162 2.70 13.72 2.47
C GLN A 162 3.52 13.05 1.36
N PHE A 163 4.83 13.07 1.53
CA PHE A 163 5.77 12.32 0.69
C PHE A 163 6.00 10.92 1.30
N PRO A 164 6.05 9.83 0.50
CA PRO A 164 6.15 9.81 -0.95
C PRO A 164 4.85 9.86 -1.73
N ALA A 165 3.68 9.75 -1.10
CA ALA A 165 2.39 9.70 -1.79
C ALA A 165 2.15 10.88 -2.75
N THR A 166 2.65 12.08 -2.45
CA THR A 166 2.56 13.23 -3.37
C THR A 166 3.48 13.19 -4.60
N SER A 167 4.40 12.23 -4.74
CA SER A 167 5.21 12.08 -5.96
C SER A 167 4.35 11.68 -7.15
N ASN A 168 4.70 12.18 -8.34
CA ASN A 168 4.05 11.80 -9.60
C ASN A 168 4.44 10.39 -10.08
N HIS A 169 5.43 9.78 -9.44
CA HIS A 169 5.96 8.46 -9.80
C HIS A 169 5.42 7.34 -8.91
N VAL A 170 4.53 7.66 -7.98
CA VAL A 170 3.88 6.67 -7.11
C VAL A 170 2.38 6.66 -7.34
N VAL A 171 1.76 5.54 -6.98
CA VAL A 171 0.33 5.39 -6.79
C VAL A 171 0.03 5.71 -5.32
N ALA A 172 -0.62 6.85 -5.07
CA ALA A 172 -1.05 7.23 -3.73
C ALA A 172 -2.30 6.44 -3.33
N VAL A 173 -2.21 5.71 -2.23
CA VAL A 173 -3.27 4.80 -1.78
C VAL A 173 -3.87 5.28 -0.47
N GLY A 174 -5.11 5.76 -0.56
CA GLY A 174 -5.92 6.20 0.58
C GLY A 174 -6.68 5.06 1.24
N GLY A 175 -7.66 5.44 2.06
CA GLY A 175 -8.26 4.59 3.06
C GLY A 175 -9.78 4.67 3.11
N THR A 176 -10.43 3.52 3.10
CA THR A 176 -11.88 3.37 3.27
C THR A 176 -12.21 2.63 4.56
N ARG A 177 -13.45 2.80 5.00
CA ARG A 177 -14.11 1.90 5.94
C ARG A 177 -14.90 0.89 5.14
N LEU A 178 -14.48 -0.37 5.18
CA LEU A 178 -15.11 -1.49 4.47
C LEU A 178 -16.03 -2.24 5.42
N VAL A 179 -17.28 -2.47 5.01
CA VAL A 179 -18.23 -3.31 5.75
C VAL A 179 -19.03 -4.20 4.79
N THR A 180 -19.64 -5.25 5.31
CA THR A 180 -20.53 -6.11 4.51
C THR A 180 -21.74 -5.31 4.00
N GLY A 181 -22.05 -5.45 2.72
CA GLY A 181 -23.21 -4.84 2.05
C GLY A 181 -24.30 -5.86 1.73
N GLY A 182 -25.47 -5.36 1.32
CA GLY A 182 -26.62 -6.19 0.91
C GLY A 182 -26.80 -6.34 -0.60
N ASP A 183 -25.91 -5.75 -1.40
CA ASP A 183 -25.96 -5.80 -2.87
C ASP A 183 -25.20 -7.01 -3.44
N ALA A 184 -25.08 -7.08 -4.76
CA ALA A 184 -24.38 -8.18 -5.44
C ALA A 184 -22.86 -8.19 -5.18
N ARG A 185 -22.25 -7.05 -4.83
CA ARG A 185 -20.85 -6.99 -4.38
C ARG A 185 -20.72 -7.64 -3.01
N GLY A 186 -21.72 -7.47 -2.14
CA GLY A 186 -21.71 -7.97 -0.76
C GLY A 186 -20.87 -7.12 0.18
N TRP A 187 -20.40 -5.95 -0.29
CA TRP A 187 -19.52 -5.03 0.43
C TRP A 187 -19.88 -3.59 0.11
N THR A 188 -19.71 -2.69 1.07
CA THR A 188 -19.84 -1.25 0.88
C THR A 188 -18.71 -0.52 1.57
N GLU A 189 -18.34 0.65 1.02
CA GLU A 189 -17.24 1.46 1.52
C GLU A 189 -17.69 2.91 1.74
N THR A 190 -17.17 3.53 2.79
CA THR A 190 -17.21 4.98 3.01
C THR A 190 -15.78 5.48 3.23
N VAL A 191 -15.56 6.78 3.18
CA VAL A 191 -14.28 7.37 3.61
C VAL A 191 -13.95 6.91 5.03
N TRP A 192 -12.71 6.45 5.27
CA TRP A 192 -12.19 6.30 6.63
C TRP A 192 -11.80 7.69 7.16
N PRO A 193 -12.34 8.18 8.29
CA PRO A 193 -12.04 9.54 8.73
C PRO A 193 -10.55 9.85 8.97
N GLY A 194 -9.71 8.82 9.17
CA GLY A 194 -8.26 8.99 9.31
C GLY A 194 -7.49 9.08 7.99
N THR A 195 -8.08 8.70 6.84
CA THR A 195 -7.32 8.63 5.59
C THR A 195 -6.70 9.97 5.20
N GLY A 196 -5.48 9.93 4.70
CA GLY A 196 -4.81 11.09 4.14
C GLY A 196 -5.41 11.54 2.82
N SER A 197 -5.45 12.85 2.62
CA SER A 197 -5.65 13.52 1.33
C SER A 197 -4.88 14.83 1.33
N GLY A 198 -4.55 15.38 0.16
CA GLY A 198 -3.73 16.59 0.16
C GLY A 198 -3.37 17.12 -1.22
N CYS A 199 -3.49 18.44 -1.38
CA CYS A 199 -2.88 19.13 -2.51
C CYS A 199 -1.41 19.41 -2.17
N SER A 200 -0.48 18.80 -2.90
CA SER A 200 0.97 18.99 -2.75
C SER A 200 1.34 20.48 -2.80
N ILE A 201 2.43 20.83 -2.12
CA ILE A 201 3.05 22.16 -2.22
C ILE A 201 4.38 22.16 -3.01
N PHE A 202 4.82 20.99 -3.53
CA PHE A 202 6.08 20.85 -4.27
C PHE A 202 5.93 20.22 -5.67
N TYR A 203 5.03 19.25 -5.84
CA TYR A 203 4.97 18.44 -7.06
C TYR A 203 3.92 18.98 -8.02
N ALA A 204 4.33 19.29 -9.25
CA ALA A 204 3.42 19.79 -10.28
C ALA A 204 2.30 18.79 -10.58
N LYS A 205 1.10 19.29 -10.86
CA LYS A 205 -0.02 18.47 -11.28
C LYS A 205 0.35 17.70 -12.56
N PRO A 206 0.30 16.36 -12.55
CA PRO A 206 0.57 15.59 -13.75
C PRO A 206 -0.61 15.72 -14.72
N ALA A 207 -0.34 15.64 -16.03
CA ALA A 207 -1.35 15.90 -17.07
C ALA A 207 -2.54 14.93 -17.06
N TRP A 208 -2.37 13.73 -16.50
CA TRP A 208 -3.42 12.73 -16.34
C TRP A 208 -4.37 13.03 -15.17
N GLN A 209 -3.95 13.85 -14.21
CA GLN A 209 -4.77 14.30 -13.10
C GLN A 209 -5.46 15.61 -13.47
N THR A 210 -6.79 15.63 -13.41
CA THR A 210 -7.61 16.75 -13.94
C THR A 210 -8.59 17.32 -12.92
N ASP A 211 -8.46 16.94 -11.66
CA ASP A 211 -9.30 17.46 -10.58
C ASP A 211 -9.18 19.00 -10.48
N PRO A 212 -10.28 19.72 -10.17
CA PRO A 212 -10.29 21.17 -10.12
C PRO A 212 -9.59 21.70 -8.86
N SER A 213 -9.29 22.99 -8.76
CA SER A 213 -8.85 23.68 -7.51
C SER A 213 -7.48 23.34 -6.92
N CYS A 214 -6.99 22.10 -6.96
CA CYS A 214 -5.58 21.84 -6.65
C CYS A 214 -4.74 22.20 -7.88
N ALA A 215 -3.74 23.09 -7.73
CA ALA A 215 -2.87 23.46 -8.87
C ALA A 215 -1.66 22.52 -9.02
N LEU A 216 -1.42 21.68 -8.02
CA LEU A 216 -0.30 20.76 -7.90
C LEU A 216 -0.82 19.30 -7.84
N ARG A 217 0.01 18.31 -7.49
CA ARG A 217 -0.42 16.92 -7.36
C ARG A 217 -1.37 16.78 -6.17
N MET A 218 -2.57 16.27 -6.38
CA MET A 218 -3.56 15.93 -5.34
C MET A 218 -3.47 14.45 -4.98
N GLU A 219 -3.25 14.08 -3.73
CA GLU A 219 -3.42 12.69 -3.24
C GLU A 219 -4.83 12.50 -2.63
N ALA A 220 -5.44 11.32 -2.68
CA ALA A 220 -4.97 10.03 -3.20
C ALA A 220 -5.22 9.82 -4.71
N ASP A 221 -4.76 8.69 -5.28
CA ASP A 221 -5.15 8.22 -6.63
C ASP A 221 -6.26 7.16 -6.57
N VAL A 222 -6.14 6.23 -5.63
CA VAL A 222 -7.10 5.15 -5.33
C VAL A 222 -7.12 4.88 -3.83
N SER A 223 -7.97 3.98 -3.35
CA SER A 223 -8.03 3.58 -1.95
C SER A 223 -8.33 2.10 -1.76
N ALA A 224 -8.12 1.62 -0.54
CA ALA A 224 -8.60 0.33 -0.06
C ALA A 224 -8.88 0.41 1.44
N VAL A 225 -9.26 -0.71 2.07
CA VAL A 225 -9.64 -0.78 3.48
C VAL A 225 -8.51 -0.30 4.37
N ALA A 226 -8.84 0.62 5.27
CA ALA A 226 -7.90 1.23 6.19
C ALA A 226 -8.49 1.49 7.58
N ASP A 227 -9.81 1.49 7.78
CA ASP A 227 -10.38 1.78 9.10
C ASP A 227 -10.04 0.67 10.12
N PRO A 228 -9.31 0.95 11.22
CA PRO A 228 -9.01 -0.06 12.24
C PRO A 228 -10.26 -0.67 12.90
N ALA A 229 -11.39 0.04 12.90
CA ALA A 229 -12.66 -0.48 13.41
C ALA A 229 -13.24 -1.61 12.53
N THR A 230 -12.79 -1.68 11.27
CA THR A 230 -13.09 -2.75 10.30
C THR A 230 -11.78 -3.31 9.74
N GLY A 231 -10.80 -3.48 10.62
CA GLY A 231 -9.42 -3.75 10.25
C GLY A 231 -9.16 -5.16 9.71
N VAL A 232 -7.91 -5.36 9.30
CA VAL A 232 -7.40 -6.62 8.75
C VAL A 232 -6.73 -7.45 9.82
N ALA A 233 -6.80 -8.77 9.70
CA ALA A 233 -6.05 -9.67 10.56
C ALA A 233 -4.59 -9.75 10.10
N VAL A 234 -3.66 -9.60 11.04
CA VAL A 234 -2.20 -9.66 10.81
C VAL A 234 -1.56 -10.56 11.85
N TYR A 235 -0.55 -11.32 11.48
CA TYR A 235 0.25 -12.10 12.41
C TYR A 235 1.66 -11.51 12.54
N GLY A 236 1.98 -10.99 13.72
CA GLY A 236 3.25 -10.30 13.93
C GLY A 236 3.61 -10.11 15.40
N PRO A 237 4.64 -9.31 15.70
CA PRO A 237 5.15 -9.15 17.06
C PRO A 237 4.12 -8.50 17.99
N THR A 238 3.91 -9.06 19.18
CA THR A 238 2.96 -8.54 20.19
C THR A 238 3.65 -7.78 21.33
N GLY A 239 4.97 -7.58 21.23
CA GLY A 239 5.81 -7.19 22.36
C GLY A 239 6.29 -8.40 23.19
N GLY A 240 7.29 -8.19 24.06
CA GLY A 240 7.81 -9.24 24.95
C GLY A 240 8.56 -10.40 24.25
N GLY A 241 8.96 -10.23 22.99
CA GLY A 241 9.66 -11.26 22.20
C GLY A 241 8.76 -12.32 21.56
N GLY A 242 7.43 -12.26 21.78
CA GLY A 242 6.43 -13.14 21.15
C GLY A 242 5.81 -12.57 19.88
N SER A 243 5.05 -13.40 19.17
CA SER A 243 4.23 -13.03 18.02
C SER A 243 2.81 -13.59 18.20
N GLY A 244 1.82 -12.96 17.59
CA GLY A 244 0.42 -13.32 17.73
C GLY A 244 -0.48 -12.58 16.75
N TRP A 245 -1.77 -12.90 16.79
CA TRP A 245 -2.78 -12.26 15.96
C TRP A 245 -3.11 -10.86 16.46
N LEU A 246 -3.07 -9.91 15.53
CA LEU A 246 -3.33 -8.49 15.69
C LEU A 246 -4.40 -8.06 14.69
N VAL A 247 -4.97 -6.88 14.93
CA VAL A 247 -5.89 -6.22 14.00
C VAL A 247 -5.35 -4.84 13.73
N PHE A 248 -5.17 -4.52 12.45
CA PHE A 248 -4.66 -3.22 12.02
C PHE A 248 -5.60 -2.54 11.04
N GLY A 249 -5.47 -1.22 10.98
CA GLY A 249 -5.93 -0.37 9.90
C GLY A 249 -4.79 0.57 9.50
N GLY A 250 -5.09 1.77 9.06
CA GLY A 250 -4.12 2.67 8.43
C GLY A 250 -4.12 2.51 6.92
N THR A 251 -3.77 3.57 6.20
CA THR A 251 -3.43 3.52 4.77
C THR A 251 -2.19 2.66 4.51
N SER A 252 -1.43 2.35 5.56
CA SER A 252 -0.49 1.24 5.65
C SER A 252 -1.07 -0.11 5.23
N VAL A 253 -2.36 -0.40 5.50
CA VAL A 253 -3.02 -1.60 4.99
C VAL A 253 -3.25 -1.48 3.48
N SER A 254 -3.72 -0.32 3.05
CA SER A 254 -4.14 -0.10 1.67
C SER A 254 -2.99 -0.18 0.66
N ALA A 255 -1.83 0.41 0.96
CA ALA A 255 -0.68 0.45 0.06
C ALA A 255 -0.18 -0.94 -0.41
N PRO A 256 0.13 -1.91 0.48
CA PRO A 256 0.55 -3.26 0.11
C PRO A 256 -0.60 -4.09 -0.45
N LEU A 257 -1.85 -3.81 -0.05
CA LEU A 257 -3.03 -4.46 -0.61
C LEU A 257 -3.16 -4.12 -2.10
N VAL A 258 -3.18 -2.82 -2.44
CA VAL A 258 -3.20 -2.35 -3.85
C VAL A 258 -1.95 -2.78 -4.59
N GLY A 259 -0.78 -2.77 -3.94
CA GLY A 259 0.45 -3.33 -4.50
C GLY A 259 0.28 -4.82 -4.89
N GLY A 260 -0.40 -5.60 -4.06
CA GLY A 260 -0.75 -6.98 -4.41
C GLY A 260 -1.72 -7.08 -5.59
N VAL A 261 -2.63 -6.13 -5.81
CA VAL A 261 -3.51 -6.08 -6.98
C VAL A 261 -2.70 -5.88 -8.28
N TYR A 262 -1.76 -4.92 -8.29
CA TYR A 262 -0.76 -4.79 -9.36
C TYR A 262 0.04 -6.09 -9.55
N GLY A 263 0.45 -6.73 -8.45
CA GLY A 263 1.18 -8.00 -8.48
C GLY A 263 0.39 -9.14 -9.13
N VAL A 264 -0.93 -9.20 -8.91
CA VAL A 264 -1.80 -10.19 -9.58
C VAL A 264 -1.90 -9.92 -11.07
N ASN A 265 -1.98 -8.65 -11.50
CA ASN A 265 -1.98 -8.31 -12.92
C ASN A 265 -0.64 -8.67 -13.57
N GLY A 266 0.47 -8.17 -13.02
CA GLY A 266 1.82 -8.36 -13.58
C GLY A 266 2.02 -7.72 -14.95
N GLY A 267 1.14 -6.79 -15.34
CA GLY A 267 1.11 -6.12 -16.64
C GLY A 267 2.03 -4.91 -16.72
N PRO A 268 2.01 -4.15 -17.83
CA PRO A 268 2.71 -2.88 -17.94
C PRO A 268 2.20 -1.85 -16.92
N VAL A 269 3.10 -1.03 -16.37
CA VAL A 269 2.77 0.00 -15.37
C VAL A 269 3.23 1.38 -15.82
N THR A 270 2.38 2.39 -15.65
CA THR A 270 2.65 3.80 -15.95
C THR A 270 2.42 4.68 -14.72
N TYR A 271 3.20 4.45 -13.66
CA TYR A 271 3.14 5.21 -12.39
C TYR A 271 1.70 5.31 -11.83
N GLY A 272 1.37 6.42 -11.16
CA GLY A 272 0.03 6.73 -10.66
C GLY A 272 -1.06 6.90 -11.72
N SER A 273 -0.73 6.85 -13.02
CA SER A 273 -1.69 7.14 -14.08
C SER A 273 -2.58 5.96 -14.50
N ASP A 274 -2.18 4.72 -14.20
CA ASP A 274 -2.90 3.53 -14.68
C ASP A 274 -4.40 3.54 -14.28
N PRO A 275 -4.78 3.86 -13.03
CA PRO A 275 -6.19 3.86 -12.63
C PRO A 275 -7.02 4.93 -13.35
N TYR A 276 -6.43 6.06 -13.74
CA TYR A 276 -7.13 7.17 -14.41
C TYR A 276 -7.63 6.80 -15.81
N SER A 277 -7.05 5.77 -16.44
CA SER A 277 -7.48 5.27 -17.74
C SER A 277 -8.54 4.14 -17.66
N HIS A 278 -8.86 3.67 -16.45
CA HIS A 278 -9.71 2.50 -16.21
C HIS A 278 -10.74 2.73 -15.09
N THR A 279 -11.32 3.93 -15.00
CA THR A 279 -12.22 4.30 -13.89
C THR A 279 -13.47 3.42 -13.76
N SER A 280 -13.90 2.74 -14.82
CA SER A 280 -15.00 1.76 -14.78
C SER A 280 -14.65 0.45 -14.07
N ALA A 281 -13.35 0.19 -13.82
CA ALA A 281 -12.84 -0.96 -13.07
C ALA A 281 -12.54 -0.61 -11.61
N LEU A 282 -13.22 0.41 -11.07
CA LEU A 282 -13.14 0.84 -9.68
C LEU A 282 -14.55 0.94 -9.08
N TYR A 283 -14.64 0.72 -7.77
CA TYR A 283 -15.83 1.05 -7.00
C TYR A 283 -15.70 2.47 -6.46
N ASP A 284 -16.56 3.36 -6.95
CA ASP A 284 -16.62 4.75 -6.51
C ASP A 284 -17.13 4.86 -5.07
N VAL A 285 -16.41 5.59 -4.22
CA VAL A 285 -16.77 5.80 -2.82
C VAL A 285 -17.38 7.18 -2.68
N THR A 286 -18.70 7.26 -2.57
CA THR A 286 -19.42 8.53 -2.72
C THR A 286 -19.92 9.14 -1.41
N SER A 287 -19.43 8.68 -0.26
CA SER A 287 -19.87 9.20 1.04
C SER A 287 -18.82 9.10 2.15
N GLY A 288 -18.90 10.02 3.10
CA GLY A 288 -17.97 10.16 4.22
C GLY A 288 -16.98 11.31 4.03
N SER A 289 -16.16 11.54 5.06
CA SER A 289 -15.18 12.62 5.08
C SER A 289 -14.00 12.30 5.98
N ASN A 290 -12.82 12.81 5.64
CA ASN A 290 -11.61 12.80 6.48
C ASN A 290 -11.33 14.15 7.18
N GLY A 291 -12.30 15.07 7.20
CA GLY A 291 -12.17 16.34 7.91
C GLY A 291 -12.81 17.53 7.22
N THR A 292 -12.23 18.71 7.43
CA THR A 292 -12.68 19.97 6.80
C THR A 292 -11.55 20.55 5.98
N CYS A 293 -11.83 20.88 4.72
CA CYS A 293 -10.85 21.34 3.75
C CYS A 293 -11.27 22.66 3.10
N PRO A 294 -10.31 23.41 2.51
CA PRO A 294 -10.60 24.60 1.70
C PRO A 294 -11.58 24.37 0.54
N PHE A 295 -11.53 23.19 -0.09
CA PHE A 295 -12.48 22.77 -1.11
C PHE A 295 -13.18 21.49 -0.68
N PHE A 296 -14.48 21.37 -1.01
CA PHE A 296 -15.32 20.30 -0.49
C PHE A 296 -14.78 18.90 -0.83
N TYR A 297 -14.45 18.65 -2.10
CA TYR A 297 -13.97 17.35 -2.59
C TYR A 297 -12.60 16.95 -2.01
N TRP A 298 -11.83 17.88 -1.44
CA TRP A 298 -10.53 17.55 -0.84
C TRP A 298 -10.67 16.70 0.42
N CYS A 299 -11.79 16.86 1.14
CA CYS A 299 -12.05 16.16 2.39
C CYS A 299 -13.33 15.34 2.39
N ASN A 300 -14.17 15.43 1.36
CA ASN A 300 -15.47 14.77 1.30
C ASN A 300 -15.55 13.92 0.04
N ALA A 301 -16.04 12.71 0.21
CA ALA A 301 -16.33 11.84 -0.91
C ALA A 301 -17.43 12.43 -1.80
N VAL A 302 -17.28 12.29 -3.10
CA VAL A 302 -18.25 12.72 -4.12
C VAL A 302 -18.39 11.63 -5.19
N VAL A 303 -19.23 11.86 -6.21
CA VAL A 303 -19.23 10.99 -7.38
C VAL A 303 -18.00 11.31 -8.23
N GLY A 304 -17.23 10.29 -8.59
CA GLY A 304 -15.98 10.41 -9.33
C GLY A 304 -14.79 10.70 -8.42
N TYR A 305 -13.83 11.52 -8.89
CA TYR A 305 -12.61 11.77 -8.12
C TYR A 305 -12.88 12.64 -6.88
N ASP A 306 -12.41 12.17 -5.73
CA ASP A 306 -12.28 12.96 -4.51
C ASP A 306 -10.91 12.80 -3.84
N GLY A 307 -10.55 13.74 -2.96
CA GLY A 307 -9.29 13.70 -2.23
C GLY A 307 -9.14 12.46 -1.34
N PRO A 308 -10.11 12.16 -0.45
CA PRO A 308 -9.96 11.07 0.50
C PRO A 308 -9.82 9.68 -0.13
N THR A 309 -10.50 9.43 -1.26
CA THR A 309 -10.54 8.11 -1.88
C THR A 309 -10.01 8.02 -3.30
N GLY A 310 -9.61 9.15 -3.89
CA GLY A 310 -9.14 9.21 -5.26
C GLY A 310 -10.25 8.81 -6.23
N LEU A 311 -9.96 7.85 -7.10
CA LEU A 311 -10.91 7.26 -8.05
C LEU A 311 -11.74 6.11 -7.45
N GLY A 312 -11.61 5.85 -6.14
CA GLY A 312 -12.29 4.75 -5.44
C GLY A 312 -11.39 3.55 -5.22
N THR A 313 -11.99 2.35 -5.13
CA THR A 313 -11.29 1.11 -4.73
C THR A 313 -11.30 0.04 -5.81
N PRO A 314 -10.39 -0.96 -5.77
CA PRO A 314 -10.28 -1.95 -6.83
C PRO A 314 -11.59 -2.71 -7.10
N ASN A 315 -11.98 -2.82 -8.38
CA ASN A 315 -12.97 -3.78 -8.87
C ASN A 315 -12.27 -4.72 -9.87
N GLY A 316 -11.51 -5.67 -9.32
CA GLY A 316 -10.60 -6.51 -10.08
C GLY A 316 -9.27 -5.82 -10.35
N VAL A 317 -8.52 -6.38 -11.30
CA VAL A 317 -7.13 -5.98 -11.56
C VAL A 317 -6.96 -5.05 -12.76
N THR A 318 -8.04 -4.73 -13.49
CA THR A 318 -7.96 -4.03 -14.78
C THR A 318 -7.46 -2.59 -14.67
N ALA A 319 -7.66 -1.93 -13.53
CA ALA A 319 -7.14 -0.58 -13.28
C ALA A 319 -5.68 -0.53 -12.81
N PHE A 320 -5.07 -1.70 -12.61
CA PHE A 320 -3.75 -1.93 -12.02
C PHE A 320 -2.94 -2.84 -12.95
#